data_AF-A0A661SWN8-F1
#
_entry.id   AF-A0A661SWN8-F1
#
_cell.length_a   1.000
_cell.length_b   1.000
_cell.length_c   1.000
_cell.angle_alpha   90.00
_cell.angle_beta   90.00
_cell.angle_gamma   90.00
#
_symmetry.space_group_name_H-M   'P 1'
#
loop_
_entity.id
_entity.type
_entity.pdbx_description
1 polymer ?
#
loop_
_entity_poly.entity_id
_entity_poly.type
_entity_poly.pdbx_seq_one_letter_code
_entity_poly.pdbx_strand_id
1 'polypeptide(L)' 'MSVKRRDLIRYMEKKGFYLLREGGNHSIYYNGTKAIPVKRHKQLDRITANKLCRQAGLDSIF' A
#
# COMPACT_ATOMS: atom_id res chain seq x y z
N MET A 1 12.25 -12.24 1.52
CA MET A 1 12.65 -10.82 1.39
C MET A 1 11.53 -9.95 1.92
N SER A 2 11.82 -9.07 2.87
CA SER A 2 10.83 -8.16 3.46
C SER A 2 10.86 -6.79 2.78
N VAL A 3 9.68 -6.24 2.50
CA VAL A 3 9.50 -4.90 1.93
C VAL A 3 9.21 -3.94 3.08
N LYS A 4 9.89 -2.79 3.12
CA LYS A 4 9.55 -1.77 4.12
C LYS A 4 8.23 -1.12 3.73
N ARG A 5 7.33 -0.99 4.70
CA ARG A 5 6.04 -0.32 4.48
C ARG A 5 6.18 1.09 3.90
N ARG A 6 7.23 1.82 4.31
CA ARG A 6 7.54 3.16 3.80
C ARG A 6 7.77 3.18 2.28
N ASP A 7 8.43 2.17 1.74
CA ASP A 7 8.72 2.10 0.31
C ASP A 7 7.44 1.85 -0.50
N LEU A 8 6.58 0.96 0.00
CA LEU A 8 5.25 0.72 -0.57
C LEU A 8 4.38 1.98 -0.54
N ILE A 9 4.30 2.66 0.61
CA ILE A 9 3.53 3.90 0.75
C ILE A 9 4.06 4.95 -0.22
N ARG A 10 5.37 5.17 -0.27
CA ARG A 10 5.98 6.17 -1.16
C ARG A 10 5.71 5.87 -2.64
N TYR A 11 5.66 4.59 -3.00
CA TYR A 11 5.27 4.17 -4.35
C TYR A 11 3.80 4.48 -4.64
N MET A 12 2.91 4.16 -3.70
CA MET A 12 1.48 4.48 -3.82
C MET A 12 1.24 6.00 -3.89
N GLU A 13 1.90 6.80 -3.05
CA GLU A 13 1.84 8.26 -3.05
C GLU A 13 2.31 8.85 -4.38
N LYS A 14 3.42 8.36 -4.95
CA LYS A 14 3.88 8.75 -6.30
C LYS A 14 2.86 8.46 -7.39
N LYS A 15 1.97 7.50 -7.17
CA LYS A 15 0.89 7.11 -8.11
C LYS A 15 -0.45 7.79 -7.79
N GLY A 16 -0.46 8.76 -6.88
CA GLY A 16 -1.63 9.56 -6.54
C GLY A 16 -2.53 8.96 -5.46
N PHE A 17 -2.07 7.94 -4.74
CA PHE A 17 -2.77 7.47 -3.54
C PHE A 17 -2.45 8.37 -2.36
N TYR A 18 -3.47 8.73 -1.59
CA TYR A 18 -3.33 9.47 -0.35
C TYR A 18 -3.95 8.69 0.80
N LEU A 19 -3.52 8.99 2.03
CA LEU A 19 -4.11 8.41 3.22
C LEU A 19 -5.52 8.98 3.42
N LEU A 20 -6.55 8.14 3.27
CA LEU A 20 -7.94 8.53 3.46
C LEU A 20 -8.33 8.46 4.93
N ARG A 21 -8.03 7.33 5.57
CA ARG A 21 -8.27 7.13 7.00
C ARG A 21 -7.28 6.17 7.60
N GLU A 22 -6.88 6.42 8.83
CA GLU A 22 -6.08 5.51 9.61
C GLU A 22 -6.94 4.89 10.70
N GLY A 23 -7.14 3.57 10.63
CA GLY A 23 -7.72 2.78 11.72
C GLY A 23 -6.63 2.14 12.57
N GLY A 24 -7.01 1.53 13.71
CA GLY A 24 -6.06 0.89 14.63
C GLY A 24 -5.19 -0.18 13.96
N ASN A 25 -5.80 -1.04 13.12
CA ASN A 25 -5.12 -2.19 12.49
C ASN A 25 -4.64 -1.93 11.05
N HIS A 26 -5.34 -1.08 10.29
CA HIS A 26 -5.06 -0.83 8.86
C HIS A 26 -5.17 0.65 8.52
N SER A 27 -4.30 1.12 7.63
CA SER A 27 -4.39 2.44 7.01
C SER A 27 -5.00 2.30 5.61
N ILE A 28 -6.05 3.05 5.31
CA ILE A 28 -6.71 2.99 4.01
C ILE A 28 -6.16 4.09 3.11
N TYR A 29 -5.58 3.68 1.99
CA TYR A 29 -5.10 4.56 0.94
C TYR A 29 -6.14 4.65 -0.17
N TYR A 30 -6.44 5.85 -0.63
CA TYR A 30 -7.42 6.09 -1.67
C TYR A 30 -6.80 6.96 -2.76
N ASN A 31 -7.12 6.68 -4.02
CA ASN A 31 -6.63 7.46 -5.17
C ASN A 31 -7.79 8.12 -5.95
N GLY A 32 -8.96 8.30 -5.33
CA GLY A 32 -10.17 8.80 -6.02
C GLY A 32 -10.99 7.72 -6.73
N THR A 33 -10.46 6.51 -6.91
CA THR A 33 -11.17 5.40 -7.58
C THR A 33 -11.17 4.11 -6.77
N LYS A 34 -10.05 3.77 -6.13
CA LYS A 34 -9.84 2.54 -5.38
C LYS A 34 -9.34 2.82 -3.96
N ALA A 35 -9.92 2.12 -2.99
CA ALA A 35 -9.49 2.15 -1.59
C ALA A 35 -8.72 0.86 -1.25
N ILE A 36 -7.49 1.01 -0.77
CA ILE A 36 -6.57 -0.10 -0.48
C ILE A 36 -6.21 -0.10 1.01
N PRO A 37 -6.55 -1.17 1.75
CA PRO A 37 -6.16 -1.32 3.14
C PRO A 37 -4.71 -1.82 3.24
N VAL A 38 -3.84 -1.01 3.83
CA VAL A 38 -2.43 -1.34 4.09
C VAL A 38 -2.25 -1.65 5.58
N LYS A 39 -1.72 -2.84 5.90
CA LYS A 39 -1.41 -3.24 7.29
C LYS A 39 -0.40 -2.30 7.94
N ARG A 40 -0.52 -2.08 9.25
CA ARG A 40 0.39 -1.18 9.99
C ARG A 40 1.73 -1.78 10.41
N HIS A 41 2.21 -2.78 9.69
CA HIS A 41 3.46 -3.47 10.03
C HIS A 41 4.64 -2.72 9.41
N LYS A 42 5.77 -2.62 10.13
CA LYS A 42 6.98 -1.92 9.63
C LYS A 42 7.55 -2.59 8.38
N GLN A 43 7.42 -3.92 8.33
CA GLN A 43 7.80 -4.77 7.21
C GLN A 43 6.60 -5.56 6.71
N LEU A 44 6.49 -5.69 5.40
CA LEU A 44 5.49 -6.47 4.69
C LEU A 44 6.19 -7.58 3.92
N ASP A 45 5.50 -8.70 3.76
CA ASP A 45 6.00 -9.73 2.84
C ASP A 45 5.86 -9.26 1.39
N ARG A 46 6.82 -9.64 0.55
CA ARG A 46 6.88 -9.29 -0.88
C ARG A 46 5.58 -9.66 -1.60
N ILE A 47 5.04 -10.84 -1.27
CA ILE A 47 3.78 -11.34 -1.82
C ILE A 47 2.63 -10.41 -1.45
N THR A 48 2.61 -9.90 -0.21
CA THR A 48 1.57 -8.99 0.27
C THR A 48 1.68 -7.63 -0.41
N ALA A 49 2.89 -7.09 -0.54
CA ALA A 49 3.14 -5.82 -1.24
C ALA A 49 2.68 -5.90 -2.70
N ASN A 50 3.05 -6.97 -3.42
CA ASN A 50 2.64 -7.16 -4.81
C ASN A 50 1.13 -7.36 -4.97
N LYS A 51 0.48 -8.09 -4.05
CA LYS A 51 -0.99 -8.20 -4.04
C LYS A 51 -1.65 -6.84 -3.86
N LEU A 52 -1.15 -6.00 -2.95
CA LEU A 52 -1.66 -4.64 -2.75
C LEU A 52 -1.46 -3.77 -4.01
N CYS A 53 -0.30 -3.85 -4.66
CA CYS A 53 -0.06 -3.14 -5.93
C CYS A 53 -1.06 -3.60 -7.02
N ARG A 54 -1.25 -4.91 -7.21
CA ARG A 54 -2.22 -5.42 -8.19
C ARG A 54 -3.65 -4.98 -7.88
N GLN A 55 -4.04 -5.00 -6.61
CA GLN A 55 -5.37 -4.52 -6.17
C GLN A 55 -5.53 -3.01 -6.46
N ALA A 56 -4.47 -2.23 -6.24
CA ALA A 56 -4.37 -0.81 -6.58
C ALA A 56 -4.37 -0.55 -8.10
N GLY A 57 -4.15 -1.56 -8.94
CA GLY A 57 -3.95 -1.40 -10.38
C GLY A 57 -2.57 -0.86 -10.75
N LEU A 58 -1.58 -1.10 -9.89
CA LEU A 58 -0.19 -0.70 -10.06
C LEU A 58 0.69 -1.90 -10.43
N ASP A 59 1.83 -1.61 -11.04
CA ASP A 59 2.84 -2.62 -11.33
C ASP A 59 3.45 -3.21 -10.05
N SER A 60 3.69 -4.52 -10.10
CA SER A 60 4.30 -5.27 -9.01
C SER A 60 5.82 -5.13 -9.07
N ILE A 61 6.34 -4.06 -8.46
CA ILE A 61 7.78 -3.74 -8.45
C ILE A 61 8.54 -4.31 -7.25
N PHE A 62 7.84 -4.96 -6.31
CA PHE A 62 8.42 -5.39 -5.04
C PHE A 62 8.83 -6.85 -5.01
#